data_AF-A0A2E7DGR1-F1
#
_entry.id   AF-A0A2E7DGR1-F1
#
_cell.length_a   1.000
_cell.length_b   1.000
_cell.length_c   1.000
_cell.angle_alpha   90.00
_cell.angle_beta   90.00
_cell.angle_gamma   90.00
#
_symmetry.space_group_name_H-M   'P 1'
#
loop_
_entity.id
_entity.type
_entity.pdbx_description
1 polymer ?
#
loop_
_entity_poly.entity_id
_entity_poly.type
_entity_poly.pdbx_seq_one_letter_code
_entity_poly.pdbx_strand_id
1 'polypeptide(L)'
;MRIALYQPDIPQNTGTIIRLAACFAVPLDIIEPCGFTLSDTRLRRAGLDYAQRATITRHISWQNFLRDRPTGRLVLSTSKGEQSLKSFSFDANDTLLFGSEASGVPCAVHQIAERRVRVPLATGERSLNLAVCAGIVLWEAWRQTGSAVTRYQR
;
A
#
# COMPACT_ATOMS: atom_id res chain seq x y z
N MET A 1 6.50 3.92 -8.79
CA MET A 1 5.53 3.04 -8.10
C MET A 1 5.37 3.56 -6.68
N ARG A 2 4.19 3.41 -6.07
CA ARG A 2 3.93 3.85 -4.68
C ARG A 2 2.91 2.98 -3.98
N ILE A 3 2.90 3.03 -2.64
CA ILE A 3 1.92 2.37 -1.79
C ILE A 3 0.92 3.41 -1.28
N ALA A 4 -0.37 3.09 -1.23
CA ALA A 4 -1.39 3.89 -0.59
C ALA A 4 -2.20 3.04 0.40
N LEU A 5 -2.34 3.51 1.64
CA LEU A 5 -3.15 2.88 2.69
C LEU A 5 -4.42 3.69 2.89
N TYR A 6 -5.57 3.09 2.58
CA TYR A 6 -6.88 3.66 2.85
C TYR A 6 -7.30 3.37 4.28
N GLN A 7 -7.31 4.41 5.12
CA GLN A 7 -7.88 4.39 6.48
C GLN A 7 -7.40 3.19 7.32
N PRO A 8 -6.08 2.98 7.50
CA PRO A 8 -5.58 1.81 8.20
C PRO A 8 -6.03 1.80 9.67
N ASP A 9 -6.40 0.61 10.15
CA ASP A 9 -6.97 0.41 11.49
C ASP A 9 -5.91 -0.03 12.50
N ILE A 10 -4.86 -0.73 12.06
CA ILE A 10 -3.87 -1.36 12.96
C ILE A 10 -2.49 -0.68 12.84
N PRO A 11 -1.97 -0.05 13.92
CA PRO A 11 -0.72 0.69 13.87
C PRO A 11 0.50 -0.20 13.56
N GLN A 12 0.50 -1.46 13.98
CA GLN A 12 1.59 -2.41 13.74
C GLN A 12 1.76 -2.76 12.26
N ASN A 13 0.65 -2.91 11.53
CA ASN A 13 0.70 -3.16 10.09
C ASN A 13 1.24 -1.93 9.36
N THR A 14 0.75 -0.75 9.73
CA THR A 14 1.24 0.52 9.17
C THR A 14 2.74 0.70 9.42
N GLY A 15 3.22 0.42 10.64
CA GLY A 15 4.65 0.45 10.96
C GLY A 15 5.48 -0.52 10.10
N THR A 16 4.97 -1.73 9.88
CA THR A 16 5.62 -2.71 8.99
C THR A 16 5.68 -2.23 7.55
N ILE A 17 4.60 -1.60 7.06
CA ILE A 17 4.52 -1.07 5.69
C ILE A 17 5.41 0.16 5.51
N ILE A 18 5.57 1.01 6.54
CA ILE A 18 6.55 2.10 6.53
C ILE A 18 7.97 1.54 6.32
N ARG A 19 8.34 0.50 7.07
CA ARG A 19 9.63 -0.18 6.90
C ARG A 19 9.76 -0.80 5.50
N LEU A 20 8.73 -1.46 5.01
CA LEU A 20 8.68 -2.03 3.67
C LEU A 20 8.91 -0.95 2.60
N ALA A 21 8.19 0.16 2.67
CA ALA A 21 8.31 1.29 1.75
C ALA A 21 9.74 1.84 1.71
N ALA A 22 10.36 2.00 2.88
CA ALA A 22 11.76 2.43 2.99
C ALA A 22 12.76 1.41 2.41
N CYS A 23 12.54 0.11 2.60
CA CYS A 23 13.39 -0.96 2.07
C CYS A 23 13.35 -1.03 0.54
N PHE A 24 12.19 -0.79 -0.07
CA PHE A 24 12.01 -0.79 -1.52
C PHE A 24 12.16 0.60 -2.16
N ALA A 25 12.52 1.62 -1.36
CA ALA A 25 12.62 3.01 -1.79
C ALA A 25 11.37 3.51 -2.54
N VAL A 26 10.18 3.11 -2.10
CA VAL A 26 8.90 3.54 -2.68
C VAL A 26 8.21 4.55 -1.76
N PRO A 27 7.56 5.60 -2.30
CA PRO A 27 6.72 6.49 -1.51
C PRO A 27 5.51 5.77 -0.90
N LEU A 28 5.05 6.28 0.24
CA LEU A 28 3.89 5.78 0.97
C LEU A 28 2.89 6.91 1.22
N ASP A 29 1.67 6.73 0.76
CA ASP A 29 0.53 7.60 1.03
C ASP A 29 -0.35 6.98 2.12
N ILE A 30 -0.71 7.76 3.16
CA ILE A 30 -1.62 7.35 4.23
C ILE A 30 -2.87 8.23 4.15
N ILE A 31 -4.03 7.61 3.96
CA ILE A 31 -5.32 8.29 3.79
C ILE A 31 -6.12 8.17 5.07
N GLU A 32 -6.55 9.29 5.62
CA GLU A 32 -7.26 9.40 6.91
C GLU A 32 -8.80 9.29 6.77
N PRO A 33 -9.51 9.09 7.91
CA PRO A 33 -8.99 8.85 9.26
C PRO A 33 -8.36 7.46 9.42
N CYS A 34 -7.26 7.38 10.17
CA CYS A 34 -6.73 6.11 10.65
C CYS A 34 -7.47 5.69 11.93
N GLY A 35 -7.55 4.38 12.20
CA GLY A 35 -8.07 3.84 13.46
C GLY A 35 -7.15 4.08 14.68
N PHE A 36 -6.05 4.81 14.50
CA PHE A 36 -5.03 5.09 15.52
C PHE A 36 -4.36 6.45 15.29
N THR A 37 -3.67 6.96 16.31
CA THR A 37 -2.95 8.23 16.21
C THR A 37 -1.56 8.02 15.58
N LEU A 38 -1.29 8.69 14.46
CA LEU A 38 -0.01 8.60 13.75
C LEU A 38 1.19 9.19 14.54
N SER A 39 0.94 9.99 15.58
CA SER A 39 1.97 10.52 16.47
C SER A 39 2.48 9.51 17.50
N ASP A 40 1.92 8.30 17.53
CA ASP A 40 2.29 7.26 18.49
C ASP A 40 3.79 6.94 18.40
N THR A 41 4.44 6.95 19.56
CA THR A 41 5.83 6.56 19.76
C THR A 41 6.13 5.16 19.22
N ARG A 42 5.12 4.31 19.05
CA ARG A 42 5.22 2.97 18.42
C ARG A 42 5.43 3.03 16.91
N LEU A 43 4.76 3.95 16.20
CA LEU A 43 5.01 4.21 14.77
C LEU A 43 6.36 4.87 14.57
N ARG A 44 6.72 5.77 15.50
CA ARG A 44 8.07 6.28 15.60
C ARG A 44 9.04 5.10 15.82
N ARG A 45 8.88 4.21 16.79
CA ARG A 45 9.84 3.08 17.01
C ARG A 45 9.92 2.09 15.85
N ALA A 46 8.81 1.79 15.17
CA ALA A 46 8.81 0.94 13.97
C ALA A 46 9.45 1.61 12.75
N GLY A 47 9.52 2.96 12.76
CA GLY A 47 9.99 3.77 11.64
C GLY A 47 11.10 4.77 11.96
N LEU A 48 11.70 4.82 13.15
CA LEU A 48 12.48 5.98 13.61
C LEU A 48 13.79 6.15 12.83
N ASP A 49 14.33 5.06 12.28
CA ASP A 49 15.47 5.09 11.36
C ASP A 49 15.04 5.09 9.87
N TYR A 50 13.77 4.78 9.58
CA TYR A 50 13.27 4.52 8.23
C TYR A 50 12.36 5.62 7.68
N ALA A 51 11.63 6.36 8.53
CA ALA A 51 10.73 7.45 8.15
C ALA A 51 11.49 8.71 7.68
N GLN A 52 12.77 8.83 8.03
CA GLN A 52 13.68 9.80 7.40
C GLN A 52 14.02 9.41 5.95
N ARG A 53 13.84 8.14 5.58
CA ARG A 53 14.18 7.59 4.25
C ARG A 53 12.96 7.25 3.39
N ALA A 54 11.83 6.94 4.01
CA ALA A 54 10.54 6.76 3.34
C ALA A 54 9.90 8.13 3.10
N THR A 55 9.56 8.42 1.85
CA THR A 55 8.72 9.57 1.51
C THR A 55 7.28 9.24 1.90
N ILE A 56 6.85 9.69 3.09
CA ILE A 56 5.49 9.47 3.61
C ILE A 56 4.65 10.74 3.42
N THR A 57 3.51 10.63 2.76
CA THR A 57 2.54 11.71 2.60
C THR A 57 1.23 11.33 3.30
N ARG A 58 0.68 12.25 4.10
CA ARG A 58 -0.61 12.08 4.76
C ARG A 58 -1.69 12.87 4.03
N HIS A 59 -2.84 12.25 3.83
CA HIS A 59 -4.00 12.83 3.18
C HIS A 59 -5.17 12.80 4.17
N ILE A 60 -5.71 13.97 4.52
CA ILE A 60 -6.82 14.07 5.48
C ILE A 60 -8.13 13.42 4.98
N SER A 61 -8.23 13.12 3.69
CA SER A 61 -9.39 12.48 3.07
C SER A 61 -9.03 11.77 1.76
N TRP A 62 -9.91 10.87 1.32
CA TRP A 62 -9.83 10.22 0.01
C TRP A 62 -9.79 11.22 -1.14
N GLN A 63 -10.59 12.29 -1.07
CA GLN A 63 -10.64 13.33 -2.09
C GLN A 63 -9.33 14.10 -2.19
N ASN A 64 -8.68 14.38 -1.05
CA ASN A 64 -7.36 15.01 -1.05
C ASN A 64 -6.31 14.11 -1.70
N PHE A 65 -6.32 12.82 -1.37
CA PHE A 65 -5.44 11.86 -2.04
C PHE A 65 -5.67 11.82 -3.55
N LEU A 66 -6.92 11.81 -4.03
CA LEU A 66 -7.21 11.80 -5.47
C LEU A 66 -6.74 13.06 -6.18
N ARG A 67 -6.81 14.22 -5.53
CA ARG A 67 -6.31 15.49 -6.07
C ARG A 67 -4.78 15.52 -6.14
N ASP A 68 -4.12 14.99 -5.11
CA ASP A 68 -2.68 15.19 -4.90
C ASP A 68 -1.83 14.00 -5.41
N ARG A 69 -2.45 12.85 -5.69
CA ARG A 69 -1.74 11.68 -6.23
C ARG A 69 -1.18 11.99 -7.63
N PRO A 70 0.00 11.46 -7.97
CA PRO A 70 0.52 11.61 -9.32
C PRO A 70 -0.23 10.71 -10.31
N THR A 71 0.02 10.98 -11.59
CA THR A 71 -0.51 10.22 -12.72
C THR A 71 -0.09 8.76 -12.69
N GLY A 72 -1.01 7.87 -13.04
CA GLY A 72 -0.83 6.42 -13.01
C GLY A 72 -2.10 5.71 -12.60
N ARG A 73 -2.15 4.39 -12.73
CA ARG A 73 -3.33 3.58 -12.36
C ARG A 73 -3.37 3.37 -10.85
N LEU A 74 -4.55 3.44 -10.25
CA LEU A 74 -4.79 2.88 -8.92
C LEU A 74 -5.07 1.39 -9.07
N VAL A 75 -4.19 0.58 -8.47
CA VAL A 75 -4.31 -0.87 -8.42
C VAL A 75 -4.72 -1.25 -7.02
N LEU A 76 -6.01 -1.53 -6.83
CA LEU A 76 -6.57 -1.93 -5.55
C LEU A 76 -6.34 -3.42 -5.29
N SER A 77 -5.64 -3.75 -4.21
CA SER A 77 -5.58 -5.12 -3.68
C SER A 77 -6.83 -5.40 -2.83
N THR A 78 -7.64 -6.37 -3.26
CA THR A 78 -8.90 -6.71 -2.58
C THR A 78 -9.30 -8.16 -2.83
N SER A 79 -9.95 -8.79 -1.84
CA SER A 79 -10.53 -10.13 -2.00
C SER A 79 -11.63 -10.19 -3.08
N LYS A 80 -12.25 -9.03 -3.37
CA LYS A 80 -13.24 -8.85 -4.45
C LYS A 80 -12.59 -8.56 -5.81
N GLY A 81 -11.27 -8.69 -5.93
CA GLY A 81 -10.54 -8.45 -7.16
C GLY A 81 -10.86 -9.51 -8.22
N GLU A 82 -11.04 -9.07 -9.46
CA GLU A 82 -11.33 -9.95 -10.60
C GLU A 82 -10.05 -10.58 -11.16
N GLN A 83 -8.91 -9.86 -11.07
CA GLN A 83 -7.64 -10.30 -11.63
C GLN A 83 -6.75 -10.96 -10.58
N SER A 84 -6.22 -12.13 -10.89
CA SER A 84 -5.23 -12.81 -10.06
C SER A 84 -3.89 -12.07 -10.10
N LEU A 85 -3.25 -11.86 -8.96
CA LEU A 85 -1.91 -11.27 -8.87
C LEU A 85 -0.91 -12.00 -9.78
N LYS A 86 -1.01 -13.33 -9.90
CA LYS A 86 -0.09 -14.17 -10.68
C LYS A 86 -0.03 -13.81 -12.17
N SER A 87 -1.12 -13.28 -12.72
CA SER A 87 -1.27 -12.98 -14.14
C SER A 87 -1.48 -11.49 -14.40
N PHE A 88 -1.36 -10.65 -13.37
CA PHE A 88 -1.55 -9.21 -13.48
C PHE A 88 -0.24 -8.55 -13.93
N SER A 89 -0.32 -7.57 -14.83
CA SER A 89 0.83 -6.81 -15.32
C SER A 89 0.87 -5.41 -14.69
N PHE A 90 1.89 -5.16 -13.86
CA PHE A 90 2.14 -3.88 -13.22
C PHE A 90 2.91 -2.92 -14.13
N ASP A 91 2.62 -1.63 -13.98
CA ASP A 91 3.34 -0.54 -14.61
C ASP A 91 4.19 0.19 -13.55
N ALA A 92 5.33 0.74 -13.95
CA ALA A 92 6.26 1.42 -13.04
C ALA A 92 5.62 2.62 -12.31
N ASN A 93 4.55 3.19 -12.84
CA ASN A 93 3.83 4.34 -12.26
C ASN A 93 2.59 3.94 -11.45
N ASP A 94 2.33 2.65 -11.26
CA ASP A 94 1.18 2.19 -10.49
C ASP A 94 1.22 2.66 -9.03
N THR A 95 0.02 2.95 -8.51
CA THR A 95 -0.23 3.16 -7.10
C THR A 95 -0.95 1.95 -6.53
N LEU A 96 -0.27 1.22 -5.65
CA LEU A 96 -0.77 0.02 -5.02
C LEU A 96 -1.61 0.43 -3.81
N LEU A 97 -2.93 0.33 -3.95
CA LEU A 97 -3.90 0.74 -2.95
C LEU A 97 -4.34 -0.46 -2.10
N PHE A 98 -4.30 -0.29 -0.78
CA PHE A 98 -4.74 -1.29 0.18
C PHE A 98 -5.80 -0.69 1.12
N GLY A 99 -6.84 -1.46 1.39
CA GLY A 99 -7.93 -1.07 2.30
C GLY A 99 -7.61 -1.23 3.77
N SER A 100 -8.55 -0.79 4.61
CA SER A 100 -8.51 -1.02 6.04
C SER A 100 -8.63 -2.50 6.37
N GLU A 101 -8.05 -2.93 7.48
CA GLU A 101 -8.06 -4.33 7.90
C GLU A 101 -9.46 -4.82 8.27
N ALA A 102 -10.29 -3.96 8.87
CA ALA A 102 -11.62 -4.34 9.31
C ALA A 102 -12.63 -4.39 8.17
N SER A 103 -12.59 -3.41 7.27
CA SER A 103 -13.68 -3.17 6.30
C SER A 103 -13.23 -3.11 4.84
N GLY A 104 -11.93 -3.15 4.57
CA GLY A 104 -11.41 -2.95 3.21
C GLY A 104 -11.62 -1.52 2.74
N VAL A 105 -12.24 -1.34 1.57
CA VAL A 105 -12.57 -0.01 1.03
C VAL A 105 -14.05 0.09 0.65
N PRO A 106 -14.67 1.27 0.72
CA PRO A 106 -16.07 1.45 0.31
C PRO A 106 -16.25 1.31 -1.21
N CYS A 107 -17.49 1.13 -1.64
CA CYS A 107 -17.85 0.97 -3.06
C CYS A 107 -17.33 2.12 -3.94
N ALA A 108 -17.38 3.36 -3.45
CA ALA A 108 -16.87 4.52 -4.18
C ALA A 108 -15.37 4.41 -4.52
N VAL A 109 -14.57 3.82 -3.64
CA VAL A 109 -13.14 3.58 -3.89
C VAL A 109 -12.96 2.43 -4.88
N HIS A 110 -13.75 1.37 -4.77
CA HIS A 110 -13.76 0.26 -5.74
C HIS A 110 -14.08 0.72 -7.16
N GLN A 111 -14.99 1.68 -7.32
CA GLN A 111 -15.40 2.24 -8.61
C GLN A 111 -14.33 3.13 -9.25
N ILE A 112 -13.57 3.86 -8.43
CA ILE A 112 -12.51 4.75 -8.89
C ILE A 112 -11.23 3.98 -9.23
N ALA A 113 -10.94 2.88 -8.52
CA ALA A 113 -9.77 2.06 -8.79
C ALA A 113 -9.81 1.47 -10.21
N GLU A 114 -8.84 1.85 -11.05
CA GLU A 114 -8.78 1.43 -12.45
C GLU A 114 -8.47 -0.06 -12.61
N ARG A 115 -7.79 -0.67 -11.62
CA ARG A 115 -7.50 -2.11 -11.59
C ARG A 115 -7.76 -2.68 -10.20
N ARG A 116 -8.23 -3.93 -10.16
CA ARG A 116 -8.50 -4.67 -8.92
C ARG A 116 -7.84 -6.04 -8.98
N VAL A 117 -6.89 -6.26 -8.08
CA VAL A 117 -6.09 -7.50 -8.01
C VAL A 117 -6.39 -8.25 -6.73
N ARG A 118 -6.30 -9.58 -6.79
CA ARG A 118 -6.38 -10.45 -5.61
C ARG A 118 -5.15 -11.34 -5.51
N VAL A 119 -4.64 -11.50 -4.29
CA VAL A 119 -3.63 -12.52 -3.99
C VAL A 119 -4.33 -13.88 -3.93
N PRO A 120 -3.94 -14.89 -4.72
CA PRO A 120 -4.54 -16.21 -4.63
C PRO A 120 -4.24 -16.87 -3.27
N LEU A 121 -5.29 -17.37 -2.62
CA LEU A 121 -5.22 -18.09 -1.34
C LEU A 121 -5.80 -19.50 -1.51
N ALA A 122 -5.50 -20.37 -0.54
CA ALA A 122 -6.17 -21.67 -0.46
C ALA A 122 -7.67 -21.50 -0.21
N THR A 123 -8.46 -22.48 -0.65
CA THR A 123 -9.92 -22.46 -0.51
C THR A 123 -10.33 -22.42 0.96
N GLY A 124 -11.25 -21.51 1.32
CA GLY A 124 -11.81 -21.38 2.67
C GLY A 124 -10.99 -20.50 3.62
N GLU A 125 -9.84 -19.99 3.19
CA GLU A 125 -8.99 -19.14 4.02
C GLU A 125 -9.50 -17.70 4.15
N ARG A 126 -9.12 -17.06 5.26
CA ARG A 126 -9.37 -15.64 5.50
C ARG A 126 -8.38 -14.78 4.72
N SER A 127 -8.67 -13.48 4.65
CA SER A 127 -7.74 -12.51 4.06
C SER A 127 -6.41 -12.49 4.83
N LEU A 128 -5.32 -12.27 4.09
CA LEU A 128 -3.99 -12.11 4.66
C LEU A 128 -3.93 -10.87 5.57
N ASN A 129 -2.98 -10.89 6.51
CA ASN A 129 -2.55 -9.68 7.19
C ASN A 129 -2.19 -8.58 6.17
N LEU A 130 -2.58 -7.33 6.44
CA LEU A 130 -2.40 -6.20 5.52
C LEU A 130 -0.94 -5.99 5.10
N ALA A 131 0.00 -6.03 6.05
CA ALA A 131 1.41 -5.82 5.75
C ALA A 131 2.01 -6.97 4.94
N VAL A 132 1.59 -8.22 5.20
CA VAL A 132 1.98 -9.39 4.41
C VAL A 132 1.45 -9.27 2.98
N CYS A 133 0.18 -8.91 2.81
CA CYS A 133 -0.42 -8.66 1.51
C CYS A 133 0.31 -7.55 0.74
N ALA A 134 0.59 -6.43 1.41
CA ALA A 134 1.34 -5.32 0.82
C ALA A 134 2.75 -5.74 0.37
N GLY A 135 3.45 -6.54 1.18
CA GLY A 135 4.74 -7.12 0.81
C GLY A 135 4.70 -7.99 -0.44
N ILE A 136 3.72 -8.90 -0.52
CA ILE A 136 3.55 -9.80 -1.67
C ILE A 136 3.26 -9.01 -2.95
N VAL A 137 2.29 -8.09 -2.89
CA VAL A 137 1.88 -7.30 -4.06
C VAL A 137 3.01 -6.36 -4.50
N LEU A 138 3.65 -5.66 -3.56
CA LEU A 138 4.76 -4.76 -3.86
C LEU A 138 5.93 -5.51 -4.49
N TRP A 139 6.32 -6.65 -3.92
CA TRP A 139 7.46 -7.41 -4.44
C TRP A 139 7.20 -7.90 -5.86
N GLU A 140 6.00 -8.38 -6.16
CA GLU A 140 5.64 -8.82 -7.52
C GLU A 140 5.64 -7.64 -8.50
N ALA A 141 5.05 -6.51 -8.10
CA ALA A 141 5.05 -5.30 -8.92
C ALA A 141 6.47 -4.77 -9.17
N TRP A 142 7.32 -4.80 -8.15
CA TRP A 142 8.73 -4.41 -8.23
C TRP A 142 9.51 -5.37 -9.14
N ARG A 143 9.31 -6.69 -9.02
CA ARG A 143 9.92 -7.72 -9.86
C ARG A 143 9.60 -7.52 -11.35
N GLN A 144 8.35 -7.17 -11.68
CA GLN A 144 7.93 -6.95 -13.06
C GLN A 144 8.46 -5.63 -13.65
N THR A 145 8.47 -4.57 -12.84
CA THR A 145 8.76 -3.21 -13.35
C THR A 145 10.22 -2.79 -13.19
N GLY A 146 11.02 -3.57 -12.48
CA GLY A 146 12.42 -3.26 -12.19
C GLY A 146 12.60 -1.91 -11.49
N SER A 147 11.59 -1.45 -10.73
CA SER A 147 11.48 -0.08 -10.23
C SER A 147 12.76 0.37 -9.52
N ALA A 148 13.56 1.12 -10.29
CA ALA A 148 14.78 1.85 -10.02
C ALA A 148 15.77 1.22 -9.00
N VAL A 149 16.77 0.54 -9.54
CA VAL A 149 18.09 0.38 -8.91
C VAL A 149 18.59 1.77 -8.48
N THR A 150 18.44 2.11 -7.20
CA THR A 150 19.32 3.10 -6.57
C THR A 150 20.46 2.30 -5.95
N ARG A 151 21.64 2.49 -6.53
CA ARG A 151 22.90 1.82 -6.17
C ARG A 151 23.03 1.69 -4.65
N TYR A 152 23.31 0.48 -4.18
CA TYR A 152 23.92 0.27 -2.87
C TYR A 152 25.20 1.12 -2.81
N GLN A 153 25.16 2.26 -2.15
CA GLN A 153 26.37 2.82 -1.55
C GLN A 153 26.50 2.18 -0.17
N ARG A 154 27.57 1.41 -0.01
CA ARG A 154 28.03 0.84 1.26
C ARG A 154 28.34 1.96 2.25
#